data_AF-A0A4S3FHL3-F1
#
_entry.id   AF-A0A4S3FHL3-F1
#
_cell.length_a   1.000
_cell.length_b   1.000
_cell.length_c   1.000
_cell.angle_alpha   90.00
_cell.angle_beta   90.00
_cell.angle_gamma   90.00
#
_symmetry.space_group_name_H-M   'P 1'
#
loop_
_entity.id
_entity.type
_entity.pdbx_description
1 polymer ?
#
loop_
_entity_poly.entity_id
_entity_poly.type
_entity_poly.pdbx_seq_one_letter_code
_entity_poly.pdbx_strand_id
1 'polypeptide(L)'
;MKLSEITSILAAAGLPGLSRDQLLELAGTEAGKRFEATLIAFGAGDRQQRDSLEATVRVLDAKTRSTLQRIGGQLPVDQLVTLACKEQRRFFDAIDAIATRTPSAAASRSYLAELGAAAAVAASTPAPADPPYYSFKIFSSAAALCIAEAITRAERKHTINIEGAVALAGGGARKTFDWPNKIVVQLTVQEAYQMLALLENKIRSLRFDGHGREHDKSLQIEFQDSHYYFRLIQRGRAAVAVPVRAVDAIPFQSLLYKQLLRNEPHLDVSAVQAMTERMAAMMSV
;
A
#
# COMPACT_ATOMS: atom_id res chain seq x y z
N MET A 1 -20.61 6.45 37.89
CA MET A 1 -20.82 5.01 38.24
C MET A 1 -19.53 4.37 38.79
N LYS A 2 -19.58 3.29 39.60
CA LYS A 2 -18.35 2.60 40.07
C LYS A 2 -17.75 1.69 38.98
N LEU A 3 -16.42 1.50 38.97
CA LEU A 3 -15.73 0.66 37.98
C LEU A 3 -16.22 -0.80 37.98
N SER A 4 -16.52 -1.35 39.16
CA SER A 4 -17.07 -2.71 39.31
C SER A 4 -18.46 -2.85 38.67
N GLU A 5 -19.28 -1.81 38.73
CA GLU A 5 -20.61 -1.78 38.12
C GLU A 5 -20.50 -1.70 36.59
N ILE A 6 -19.63 -0.84 36.06
CA ILE A 6 -19.34 -0.76 34.62
C ILE A 6 -18.92 -2.13 34.08
N THR A 7 -17.96 -2.77 34.76
CA THR A 7 -17.42 -4.08 34.35
C THR A 7 -18.49 -5.16 34.37
N SER A 8 -19.34 -5.18 35.39
CA SER A 8 -20.45 -6.13 35.50
C SER A 8 -21.48 -5.96 34.38
N ILE A 9 -21.82 -4.72 34.02
CA ILE A 9 -22.80 -4.42 32.96
C ILE A 9 -22.24 -4.81 31.60
N LEU A 10 -20.97 -4.49 31.31
CA LEU A 10 -20.31 -4.89 30.06
C LEU A 10 -20.21 -6.42 29.94
N ALA A 11 -19.86 -7.11 31.02
CA ALA A 11 -19.85 -8.57 31.05
C ALA A 11 -21.26 -9.16 30.76
N ALA A 12 -22.31 -8.59 31.35
CA ALA A 12 -23.69 -8.97 31.08
C ALA A 12 -24.15 -8.67 29.64
N ALA A 13 -23.48 -7.76 28.94
CA ALA A 13 -23.66 -7.47 27.52
C ALA A 13 -22.82 -8.37 26.59
N GLY A 14 -21.95 -9.21 27.15
CA GLY A 14 -20.98 -10.02 26.41
C GLY A 14 -19.85 -9.19 25.79
N LEU A 15 -19.51 -8.05 26.39
CA LEU A 15 -18.50 -7.11 25.91
C LEU A 15 -17.26 -7.13 26.82
N PRO A 16 -16.06 -6.89 26.27
CA PRO A 16 -14.85 -6.82 27.08
C PRO A 16 -14.91 -5.61 28.03
N GLY A 17 -14.28 -5.75 29.20
CA GLY A 17 -14.13 -4.65 30.14
C GLY A 17 -13.20 -3.55 29.61
N LEU A 18 -13.43 -2.32 30.05
CA LEU A 18 -12.57 -1.18 29.74
C LEU A 18 -11.57 -0.93 30.88
N SER A 19 -10.34 -0.57 30.52
CA SER A 19 -9.32 -0.15 31.48
C SER A 19 -9.66 1.22 32.09
N ARG A 20 -9.00 1.54 33.21
CA ARG A 20 -9.15 2.87 33.84
C ARG A 20 -8.79 4.00 32.87
N ASP A 21 -7.73 3.83 32.07
CA ASP A 21 -7.27 4.84 31.13
C ASP A 21 -8.26 5.06 29.98
N GLN A 22 -8.85 3.96 29.46
CA GLN A 22 -9.92 4.03 28.45
C GLN A 22 -11.16 4.75 28.98
N LEU A 23 -11.53 4.53 30.23
CA LEU A 23 -12.64 5.24 30.87
C LEU A 23 -12.32 6.71 31.13
N LEU A 24 -11.07 7.05 31.47
CA LEU A 24 -10.63 8.43 31.61
C LEU A 24 -10.64 9.18 30.26
N GLU A 25 -10.35 8.50 29.15
CA GLU A 25 -10.42 9.08 27.81
C GLU A 25 -11.87 9.43 27.40
N LEU A 26 -12.85 8.67 27.88
CA LEU A 26 -14.27 9.00 27.73
C LEU A 26 -14.74 10.07 28.72
N ALA A 27 -14.14 10.12 29.92
CA ALA A 27 -14.58 11.02 30.98
C ALA A 27 -14.49 12.48 30.54
N GLY A 28 -15.57 13.24 30.72
CA GLY A 28 -15.64 14.64 30.33
C GLY A 28 -16.01 14.88 28.85
N THR A 29 -16.24 13.83 28.06
CA THR A 29 -16.77 13.94 26.68
C THR A 29 -18.29 13.70 26.64
N GLU A 30 -18.95 14.16 25.57
CA GLU A 30 -20.38 13.89 25.36
C GLU A 30 -20.65 12.40 25.05
N ALA A 31 -19.72 11.72 24.40
CA ALA A 31 -19.69 10.27 24.24
C ALA A 31 -19.62 9.55 25.59
N GLY A 32 -18.80 10.04 26.53
CA GLY A 32 -18.72 9.48 27.88
C GLY A 32 -20.04 9.58 28.66
N LYS A 33 -20.71 10.74 28.59
CA LYS A 33 -22.04 10.94 29.20
C LYS A 33 -23.09 10.00 28.59
N ARG A 34 -23.10 9.88 27.25
CA ARG A 34 -23.99 8.94 26.55
C ARG A 34 -23.68 7.50 26.92
N PHE A 35 -22.42 7.12 26.98
CA PHE A 35 -22.00 5.78 27.39
C PHE A 35 -22.46 5.44 28.81
N GLU A 36 -22.34 6.37 29.76
CA GLU A 36 -22.88 6.18 31.13
C GLU A 36 -24.41 6.00 31.11
N ALA A 37 -25.14 6.83 30.37
CA ALA A 37 -26.60 6.71 30.23
C ALA A 37 -27.01 5.36 29.59
N THR A 38 -26.30 4.93 28.54
CA THR A 38 -26.49 3.65 27.86
C THR A 38 -26.21 2.47 28.81
N LEU A 39 -25.17 2.54 29.64
CA LEU A 39 -24.87 1.52 30.66
C LEU A 39 -26.00 1.41 31.69
N ILE A 40 -26.51 2.55 32.18
CA ILE A 40 -27.62 2.58 33.14
C ILE A 40 -28.89 1.97 32.53
N ALA A 41 -29.24 2.37 31.31
CA ALA A 41 -30.41 1.84 30.61
C ALA A 41 -30.30 0.33 30.33
N PHE A 42 -29.13 -0.15 29.90
CA PHE A 42 -28.88 -1.58 29.70
C PHE A 42 -28.94 -2.36 31.02
N GLY A 43 -28.37 -1.80 32.09
CA GLY A 43 -28.43 -2.37 33.44
C GLY A 43 -29.86 -2.45 33.98
N ALA A 44 -30.73 -1.51 33.60
CA ALA A 44 -32.16 -1.53 33.90
C ALA A 44 -32.98 -2.50 33.01
N GLY A 45 -32.33 -3.19 32.07
CA GLY A 45 -32.94 -4.23 31.24
C GLY A 45 -33.19 -3.84 29.77
N ASP A 46 -32.88 -2.61 29.36
CA ASP A 46 -33.02 -2.21 27.95
C ASP A 46 -31.90 -2.82 27.09
N ARG A 47 -32.17 -3.99 26.52
CA ARG A 47 -31.21 -4.72 25.69
C ARG A 47 -30.94 -4.07 24.34
N GLN A 48 -31.76 -3.12 23.87
CA GLN A 48 -31.53 -2.41 22.60
C GLN A 48 -30.26 -1.55 22.66
N GLN A 49 -29.83 -1.18 23.87
CA GLN A 49 -28.63 -0.38 24.10
C GLN A 49 -27.31 -1.13 23.86
N ARG A 50 -27.35 -2.46 23.66
CA ARG A 50 -26.15 -3.29 23.49
C ARG A 50 -25.25 -2.79 22.35
N ASP A 51 -25.82 -2.45 21.21
CA ASP A 51 -25.04 -2.08 20.02
C ASP A 51 -24.29 -0.76 20.21
N SER A 52 -24.88 0.18 20.98
CA SER A 52 -24.21 1.44 21.35
C SER A 52 -23.07 1.21 22.36
N LEU A 53 -23.24 0.28 23.30
CA LEU A 53 -22.16 -0.15 24.19
C LEU A 53 -21.04 -0.81 23.40
N GLU A 54 -21.38 -1.72 22.48
CA GLU A 54 -20.41 -2.43 21.63
C GLU A 54 -19.62 -1.44 20.78
N ALA A 55 -20.27 -0.48 20.13
CA ALA A 55 -19.61 0.53 19.33
C ALA A 55 -18.61 1.36 20.16
N THR A 56 -19.01 1.80 21.35
CA THR A 56 -18.13 2.58 22.23
C THR A 56 -16.92 1.76 22.67
N VAL A 57 -17.13 0.52 23.10
CA VAL A 57 -16.06 -0.38 23.55
C VAL A 57 -15.10 -0.71 22.40
N ARG A 58 -15.62 -1.00 21.20
CA ARG A 58 -14.79 -1.33 20.03
C ARG A 58 -13.98 -0.15 19.52
N VAL A 59 -14.44 1.09 19.67
CA VAL A 59 -13.64 2.30 19.34
C VAL A 59 -12.40 2.38 20.22
N LEU A 60 -12.51 2.00 21.49
CA LEU A 60 -11.41 2.05 22.47
C LEU A 60 -10.46 0.85 22.39
N ASP A 61 -10.82 -0.18 21.62
CA ASP A 61 -9.97 -1.34 21.40
C ASP A 61 -8.65 -0.95 20.71
N ALA A 62 -7.55 -1.55 21.17
CA ALA A 62 -6.20 -1.22 20.71
C ALA A 62 -5.99 -1.51 19.22
N LYS A 63 -6.60 -2.57 18.68
CA LYS A 63 -6.51 -2.92 17.25
C LYS A 63 -7.24 -1.87 16.40
N THR A 64 -8.40 -1.42 16.83
CA THR A 64 -9.16 -0.35 16.18
C THR A 64 -8.37 0.95 16.16
N ARG A 65 -7.88 1.39 17.33
CA ARG A 65 -7.13 2.65 17.47
C ARG A 65 -5.84 2.66 16.65
N SER A 66 -5.05 1.59 16.73
CA SER A 66 -3.81 1.47 15.95
C SER A 66 -4.06 1.44 14.44
N THR A 67 -5.16 0.82 13.99
CA THR A 67 -5.53 0.81 12.57
C THR A 67 -5.92 2.21 12.07
N LEU A 68 -6.74 2.94 12.83
CA LEU A 68 -7.14 4.31 12.50
C LEU A 68 -5.93 5.26 12.48
N GLN A 69 -5.04 5.17 13.48
CA GLN A 69 -3.80 5.96 13.51
C GLN A 69 -2.91 5.67 12.29
N ARG A 70 -2.76 4.39 11.92
CA ARG A 70 -1.95 3.97 10.76
C ARG A 70 -2.47 4.53 9.43
N ILE A 71 -3.77 4.75 9.29
CA ILE A 71 -4.38 5.36 8.11
C ILE A 71 -4.54 6.89 8.24
N GLY A 72 -3.88 7.49 9.23
CA GLY A 72 -3.87 8.94 9.43
C GLY A 72 -5.15 9.51 10.02
N GLY A 73 -5.99 8.68 10.66
CA GLY A 73 -7.15 9.14 11.41
C GLY A 73 -6.72 9.96 12.63
N GLN A 74 -7.21 11.18 12.73
CA GLN A 74 -6.89 12.14 13.81
C GLN A 74 -8.11 12.54 14.64
N LEU A 75 -9.27 11.90 14.42
CA LEU A 75 -10.48 12.27 15.14
C LEU A 75 -10.36 12.01 16.65
N PRO A 76 -10.86 12.94 17.49
CA PRO A 76 -10.96 12.70 18.92
C PRO A 76 -11.96 11.56 19.19
N VAL A 77 -11.78 10.87 20.33
CA VAL A 77 -12.61 9.70 20.71
C VAL A 77 -14.09 10.00 20.68
N ASP A 78 -14.51 11.18 21.13
CA ASP A 78 -15.91 11.61 21.12
C ASP A 78 -16.55 11.54 19.72
N GLN A 79 -15.82 11.99 18.70
CA GLN A 79 -16.28 11.94 17.31
C GLN A 79 -16.23 10.52 16.75
N LEU A 80 -15.21 9.74 17.11
CA LEU A 80 -15.12 8.33 16.70
C LEU A 80 -16.25 7.48 17.26
N VAL A 81 -16.60 7.65 18.54
CA VAL A 81 -17.74 6.96 19.16
C VAL A 81 -19.04 7.39 18.50
N THR A 82 -19.21 8.69 18.23
CA THR A 82 -20.41 9.19 17.53
C THR A 82 -20.56 8.57 16.14
N LEU A 83 -19.48 8.52 15.37
CA LEU A 83 -19.45 7.88 14.04
C LEU A 83 -19.72 6.38 14.14
N ALA A 84 -19.08 5.69 15.09
CA ALA A 84 -19.25 4.25 15.28
C ALA A 84 -20.69 3.89 15.70
N CYS A 85 -21.34 4.68 16.56
CA CYS A 85 -22.74 4.46 16.93
C CYS A 85 -23.70 4.69 15.74
N LYS A 86 -23.37 5.63 14.84
CA LYS A 86 -24.17 5.95 13.67
C LYS A 86 -24.01 4.91 12.55
N GLU A 87 -22.78 4.54 12.22
CA GLU A 87 -22.44 3.68 11.09
C GLU A 87 -22.36 2.18 11.48
N GLN A 88 -22.24 1.90 12.78
CA GLN A 88 -22.27 0.57 13.39
C GLN A 88 -21.32 -0.42 12.70
N ARG A 89 -21.84 -1.59 12.27
CA ARG A 89 -21.04 -2.68 11.67
C ARG A 89 -20.22 -2.20 10.47
N ARG A 90 -20.77 -1.34 9.61
CA ARG A 90 -20.08 -0.87 8.40
C ARG A 90 -18.77 -0.15 8.72
N PHE A 91 -18.74 0.63 9.79
CA PHE A 91 -17.54 1.31 10.26
C PHE A 91 -16.47 0.31 10.68
N PHE A 92 -16.84 -0.68 11.49
CA PHE A 92 -15.89 -1.67 11.98
C PHE A 92 -15.47 -2.68 10.92
N ASP A 93 -16.36 -3.09 10.02
CA ASP A 93 -16.04 -3.94 8.87
C ASP A 93 -15.02 -3.26 7.95
N ALA A 94 -15.13 -1.95 7.76
CA ALA A 94 -14.14 -1.17 7.01
C ALA A 94 -12.78 -1.15 7.71
N ILE A 95 -12.76 -0.96 9.03
CA ILE A 95 -11.52 -1.02 9.83
C ILE A 95 -10.90 -2.42 9.77
N ASP A 96 -11.69 -3.47 9.94
CA ASP A 96 -11.24 -4.86 9.91
C ASP A 96 -10.74 -5.26 8.51
N ALA A 97 -11.41 -4.81 7.44
CA ALA A 97 -10.96 -4.99 6.06
C ALA A 97 -9.58 -4.39 5.82
N ILE A 98 -9.30 -3.22 6.41
CA ILE A 98 -8.01 -2.52 6.33
C ILE A 98 -6.96 -3.17 7.24
N ALA A 99 -7.34 -3.64 8.43
CA ALA A 99 -6.46 -4.31 9.36
C ALA A 99 -5.97 -5.66 8.80
N THR A 100 -6.88 -6.43 8.20
CA THR A 100 -6.61 -7.76 7.63
C THR A 100 -6.17 -7.73 6.16
N ARG A 101 -6.03 -6.54 5.56
CA ARG A 101 -5.53 -6.31 4.19
C ARG A 101 -6.33 -7.07 3.12
N THR A 102 -7.64 -7.08 3.28
CA THR A 102 -8.55 -7.66 2.28
C THR A 102 -8.51 -6.91 0.94
N PRO A 103 -9.02 -7.51 -0.15
CA PRO A 103 -9.17 -6.81 -1.43
C PRO A 103 -10.02 -5.54 -1.38
N SER A 104 -10.96 -5.44 -0.42
CA SER A 104 -11.80 -4.26 -0.22
C SER A 104 -11.15 -3.16 0.61
N ALA A 105 -9.93 -3.35 1.14
CA ALA A 105 -9.25 -2.39 2.02
C ALA A 105 -9.08 -0.99 1.40
N ALA A 106 -8.99 -0.89 0.07
CA ALA A 106 -8.92 0.39 -0.64
C ALA A 106 -10.26 1.13 -0.58
N ALA A 107 -11.37 0.46 -0.92
CA ALA A 107 -12.71 1.02 -0.83
C ALA A 107 -13.09 1.38 0.62
N SER A 108 -12.71 0.53 1.58
CA SER A 108 -12.88 0.80 3.01
C SER A 108 -12.10 2.03 3.47
N ARG A 109 -10.90 2.28 2.95
CA ARG A 109 -10.14 3.51 3.24
C ARG A 109 -10.86 4.75 2.68
N SER A 110 -11.38 4.68 1.45
CA SER A 110 -12.15 5.78 0.86
C SER A 110 -13.40 6.08 1.69
N TYR A 111 -14.16 5.06 2.08
CA TYR A 111 -15.32 5.22 2.96
C TYR A 111 -14.96 5.86 4.31
N LEU A 112 -13.91 5.40 4.99
CA LEU A 112 -13.48 6.01 6.26
C LEU A 112 -12.95 7.44 6.08
N ALA A 113 -12.35 7.75 4.94
CA ALA A 113 -11.91 9.10 4.59
C ALA A 113 -13.10 10.05 4.36
N GLU A 114 -14.17 9.59 3.69
CA GLU A 114 -15.42 10.36 3.52
C GLU A 114 -16.08 10.69 4.86
N LEU A 115 -15.97 9.78 5.84
CA LEU A 115 -16.42 9.99 7.21
C LEU A 115 -15.47 10.85 8.05
N GLY A 116 -14.31 11.26 7.51
CA GLY A 116 -13.25 11.98 8.23
C GLY A 116 -12.47 11.14 9.24
N ALA A 117 -12.76 9.83 9.35
CA ALA A 117 -12.12 8.91 10.30
C ALA A 117 -10.75 8.39 9.83
N ALA A 118 -10.40 8.61 8.56
CA ALA A 118 -9.08 8.40 8.00
C ALA A 118 -8.58 9.71 7.37
N ALA A 119 -7.27 9.82 7.19
CA ALA A 119 -6.77 10.89 6.34
C ALA A 119 -7.43 10.75 4.96
N ALA A 120 -7.95 11.85 4.43
CA ALA A 120 -8.38 11.88 3.04
C ALA A 120 -7.23 11.32 2.21
N VAL A 121 -7.50 10.20 1.50
CA VAL A 121 -6.62 9.82 0.40
C VAL A 121 -6.69 11.04 -0.50
N ALA A 122 -5.64 11.86 -0.50
CA ALA A 122 -5.60 13.10 -1.24
C ALA A 122 -6.21 12.78 -2.59
N ALA A 123 -7.38 13.39 -2.87
CA ALA A 123 -8.10 13.19 -4.10
C ALA A 123 -7.04 13.22 -5.17
N SER A 124 -6.85 12.09 -5.86
CA SER A 124 -5.83 11.95 -6.88
C SER A 124 -5.94 13.20 -7.72
N THR A 125 -4.91 14.04 -7.60
CA THR A 125 -4.75 15.26 -8.37
C THR A 125 -5.17 14.92 -9.80
N PRO A 126 -5.95 15.78 -10.49
CA PRO A 126 -6.28 15.55 -11.90
C PRO A 126 -5.01 15.05 -12.58
N ALA A 127 -5.15 13.93 -13.31
CA ALA A 127 -4.02 13.13 -13.82
C ALA A 127 -2.85 14.06 -14.11
N PRO A 128 -1.69 13.85 -13.45
CA PRO A 128 -0.61 14.82 -13.53
C PRO A 128 -0.39 15.11 -15.01
N ALA A 129 -0.27 16.39 -15.36
CA ALA A 129 0.43 16.76 -16.58
C ALA A 129 1.63 15.80 -16.69
N ASP A 130 1.81 15.20 -17.88
CA ASP A 130 2.78 14.11 -18.08
C ASP A 130 3.98 14.33 -17.18
N PRO A 131 4.36 13.33 -16.35
CA PRO A 131 5.40 13.55 -15.35
C PRO A 131 6.56 14.28 -16.02
N PRO A 132 7.27 15.20 -15.33
CA PRO A 132 8.36 15.98 -15.96
C PRO A 132 9.51 15.09 -16.47
N TYR A 133 9.37 13.77 -16.30
CA TYR A 133 10.20 12.70 -16.76
C TYR A 133 9.40 11.72 -17.62
N TYR A 134 10.05 11.14 -18.62
CA TYR A 134 9.44 10.12 -19.45
C TYR A 134 9.07 8.86 -18.63
N SER A 135 7.88 8.32 -18.89
CA SER A 135 7.44 7.05 -18.33
C SER A 135 6.46 6.34 -19.27
N PHE A 136 6.34 5.03 -19.14
CA PHE A 136 5.34 4.24 -19.87
C PHE A 136 4.86 3.06 -19.01
N LYS A 137 3.70 2.51 -19.37
CA LYS A 137 3.03 1.46 -18.60
C LYS A 137 2.85 0.20 -19.42
N ILE A 138 2.95 -0.95 -18.77
CA ILE A 138 2.70 -2.28 -19.34
C ILE A 138 1.61 -2.92 -18.50
N PHE A 139 0.54 -3.40 -19.15
CA PHE A 139 -0.64 -3.91 -18.47
C PHE A 139 -0.81 -5.41 -18.69
N SER A 140 -1.19 -6.11 -17.62
CA SER A 140 -1.64 -7.50 -17.67
C SER A 140 -3.03 -7.64 -17.05
N SER A 141 -3.51 -8.88 -16.95
CA SER A 141 -4.84 -9.14 -16.38
C SER A 141 -4.92 -8.88 -14.88
N ALA A 142 -3.85 -9.16 -14.13
CA ALA A 142 -3.82 -9.16 -12.67
C ALA A 142 -2.95 -8.03 -12.08
N ALA A 143 -2.08 -7.42 -12.87
CA ALA A 143 -1.17 -6.36 -12.42
C ALA A 143 -0.65 -5.50 -13.60
N ALA A 144 -0.01 -4.39 -13.29
CA ALA A 144 0.62 -3.50 -14.25
C ALA A 144 2.00 -3.03 -13.76
N LEU A 145 2.88 -2.73 -14.71
CA LEU A 145 4.15 -2.04 -14.48
C LEU A 145 4.07 -0.61 -14.97
N CYS A 146 4.78 0.29 -14.31
CA CYS A 146 5.16 1.61 -14.79
C CYS A 146 6.68 1.69 -14.76
N ILE A 147 7.30 1.97 -15.90
CA ILE A 147 8.73 2.17 -16.05
C ILE A 147 8.96 3.66 -16.24
N ALA A 148 9.78 4.27 -15.39
CA ALA A 148 9.96 5.72 -15.37
C ALA A 148 11.42 6.11 -15.19
N GLU A 149 11.83 7.24 -15.79
CA GLU A 149 13.14 7.81 -15.46
C GLU A 149 13.22 8.13 -13.96
N ALA A 150 14.42 7.93 -13.41
CA ALA A 150 14.70 8.23 -12.02
C ALA A 150 16.10 8.80 -11.88
N ILE A 151 16.32 9.50 -10.78
CA ILE A 151 17.64 10.00 -10.39
C ILE A 151 17.87 9.56 -8.94
N THR A 152 19.03 8.96 -8.67
CA THR A 152 19.42 8.58 -7.31
C THR A 152 19.55 9.82 -6.43
N ARG A 153 19.17 9.73 -5.15
CA ARG A 153 19.17 10.90 -4.26
C ARG A 153 20.58 11.35 -3.88
N ALA A 154 21.45 10.40 -3.55
CA ALA A 154 22.79 10.69 -3.01
C ALA A 154 23.73 11.25 -4.08
N GLU A 155 23.87 10.55 -5.21
CA GLU A 155 24.89 10.85 -6.22
C GLU A 155 24.33 11.50 -7.48
N ARG A 156 23.00 11.74 -7.53
CA ARG A 156 22.31 12.33 -8.69
C ARG A 156 22.53 11.55 -10.00
N LYS A 157 22.87 10.27 -9.91
CA LYS A 157 22.99 9.36 -11.06
C LYS A 157 21.63 9.05 -11.69
N HIS A 158 21.60 9.06 -13.02
CA HIS A 158 20.49 8.71 -13.88
C HIS A 158 20.22 7.19 -13.83
N THR A 159 18.96 6.80 -13.63
CA THR A 159 18.53 5.40 -13.50
C THR A 159 17.03 5.28 -13.82
N ILE A 160 16.41 4.16 -13.48
CA ILE A 160 15.00 3.86 -13.74
C ILE A 160 14.32 3.37 -12.47
N ASN A 161 13.06 3.80 -12.30
CA ASN A 161 12.12 3.19 -11.37
C ASN A 161 11.27 2.17 -12.09
N ILE A 162 11.12 1.00 -11.47
CA ILE A 162 10.18 -0.04 -11.86
C ILE A 162 9.11 -0.08 -10.78
N GLU A 163 7.89 0.27 -11.17
CA GLU A 163 6.76 0.35 -10.26
C GLU A 163 5.72 -0.69 -10.63
N GLY A 164 5.26 -1.48 -9.66
CA GLY A 164 4.26 -2.52 -9.84
C GLY A 164 2.98 -2.24 -9.07
N ALA A 165 1.83 -2.36 -9.72
CA ALA A 165 0.51 -2.22 -9.08
C ALA A 165 -0.38 -3.44 -9.39
N VAL A 166 -1.09 -3.95 -8.39
CA VAL A 166 -2.08 -5.02 -8.59
C VAL A 166 -3.36 -4.45 -9.20
N ALA A 167 -4.09 -5.26 -9.95
CA ALA A 167 -5.41 -4.91 -10.44
C ALA A 167 -6.40 -4.77 -9.27
N LEU A 168 -7.26 -3.76 -9.32
CA LEU A 168 -8.35 -3.60 -8.37
C LEU A 168 -9.51 -4.51 -8.79
N ALA A 169 -10.08 -5.25 -7.83
CA ALA A 169 -11.30 -6.02 -8.05
C ALA A 169 -12.49 -5.07 -8.30
N GLY A 170 -13.37 -5.43 -9.24
CA GLY A 170 -14.62 -4.68 -9.49
C GLY A 170 -14.53 -3.51 -10.47
N GLY A 171 -13.38 -3.28 -11.11
CA GLY A 171 -13.32 -2.41 -12.27
C GLY A 171 -14.07 -3.07 -13.43
N GLY A 172 -15.15 -2.46 -13.93
CA GLY A 172 -15.99 -2.98 -15.02
C GLY A 172 -15.23 -3.15 -16.36
N ALA A 173 -15.75 -2.63 -17.47
CA ALA A 173 -15.11 -2.80 -18.78
C ALA A 173 -13.66 -2.25 -18.87
N ARG A 174 -13.26 -1.34 -17.95
CA ARG A 174 -11.93 -0.75 -17.89
C ARG A 174 -11.23 -1.17 -16.59
N LYS A 175 -10.17 -1.98 -16.72
CA LYS A 175 -9.35 -2.41 -15.59
C LYS A 175 -8.65 -1.22 -14.93
N THR A 176 -8.76 -1.14 -13.62
CA THR A 176 -8.06 -0.16 -12.78
C THR A 176 -7.01 -0.88 -11.94
N PHE A 177 -5.95 -0.16 -11.57
CA PHE A 177 -4.82 -0.70 -10.83
C PHE A 177 -4.53 0.16 -9.60
N ASP A 178 -4.09 -0.49 -8.52
CA ASP A 178 -3.83 0.15 -7.23
C ASP A 178 -2.47 0.88 -7.23
N TRP A 179 -2.36 1.93 -8.05
CA TRP A 179 -1.18 2.79 -8.11
C TRP A 179 -0.83 3.48 -6.78
N PRO A 180 -1.80 3.92 -5.94
CA PRO A 180 -1.48 4.49 -4.64
C PRO A 180 -0.70 3.53 -3.73
N ASN A 181 -1.01 2.23 -3.80
CA ASN A 181 -0.25 1.19 -3.11
C ASN A 181 0.65 0.43 -4.10
N LYS A 182 1.41 1.10 -4.97
CA LYS A 182 2.41 0.40 -5.81
C LYS A 182 3.62 -0.11 -5.02
N ILE A 183 4.34 -1.11 -5.54
CA ILE A 183 5.69 -1.47 -5.11
C ILE A 183 6.66 -0.72 -6.03
N VAL A 184 7.64 -0.02 -5.47
CA VAL A 184 8.66 0.71 -6.25
C VAL A 184 10.03 0.14 -5.94
N VAL A 185 10.74 -0.27 -6.98
CA VAL A 185 12.16 -0.61 -6.98
C VAL A 185 12.88 0.37 -7.89
N GLN A 186 13.81 1.15 -7.31
CA GLN A 186 14.72 2.00 -8.08
C GLN A 186 15.98 1.19 -8.35
N LEU A 187 16.35 1.05 -9.62
CA LEU A 187 17.60 0.38 -9.97
C LEU A 187 18.79 1.24 -9.54
N THR A 188 19.87 0.60 -9.11
CA THR A 188 21.20 1.21 -9.11
C THR A 188 21.74 1.32 -10.54
N VAL A 189 22.82 2.08 -10.75
CA VAL A 189 23.48 2.15 -12.07
C VAL A 189 24.02 0.77 -12.48
N GLN A 190 24.54 0.00 -11.54
CA GLN A 190 25.07 -1.35 -11.80
C GLN A 190 23.96 -2.33 -12.18
N GLU A 191 22.82 -2.27 -11.49
CA GLU A 191 21.63 -3.05 -11.83
C GLU A 191 21.04 -2.66 -13.18
N ALA A 192 21.17 -1.39 -13.60
CA ALA A 192 20.73 -0.95 -14.91
C ALA A 192 21.52 -1.62 -16.06
N TYR A 193 22.84 -1.82 -15.91
CA TYR A 193 23.62 -2.61 -16.87
C TYR A 193 23.17 -4.07 -16.91
N GLN A 194 22.95 -4.68 -15.75
CA GLN A 194 22.45 -6.07 -15.66
C GLN A 194 21.07 -6.20 -16.31
N MET A 195 20.15 -5.28 -16.01
CA MET A 195 18.82 -5.21 -16.64
C MET A 195 18.94 -5.09 -18.16
N LEU A 196 19.85 -4.25 -18.66
CA LEU A 196 20.09 -4.12 -20.09
C LEU A 196 20.56 -5.45 -20.69
N ALA A 197 21.50 -6.15 -20.05
CA ALA A 197 21.93 -7.47 -20.50
C ALA A 197 20.77 -8.48 -20.57
N LEU A 198 19.86 -8.46 -19.59
CA LEU A 198 18.67 -9.31 -19.59
C LEU A 198 17.74 -8.97 -20.75
N LEU A 199 17.42 -7.69 -20.96
CA LEU A 199 16.51 -7.26 -22.02
C LEU A 199 17.11 -7.43 -23.44
N GLU A 200 18.44 -7.54 -23.53
CA GLU A 200 19.17 -7.93 -24.74
C GLU A 200 19.32 -9.44 -24.90
N ASN A 201 18.66 -10.25 -24.05
CA ASN A 201 18.74 -11.70 -24.03
C ASN A 201 20.16 -12.27 -23.85
N LYS A 202 21.09 -11.48 -23.28
CA LYS A 202 22.47 -11.92 -22.99
C LYS A 202 22.54 -12.77 -21.72
N ILE A 203 21.59 -12.58 -20.82
CA ILE A 203 21.36 -13.41 -19.63
C ILE A 203 19.88 -13.78 -19.55
N ARG A 204 19.54 -14.86 -18.82
CA ARG A 204 18.17 -15.40 -18.77
C ARG A 204 17.36 -14.95 -17.58
N SER A 205 18.01 -14.52 -16.49
CA SER A 205 17.30 -14.15 -15.27
C SER A 205 18.11 -13.17 -14.42
N LEU A 206 17.40 -12.37 -13.64
CA LEU A 206 17.97 -11.47 -12.63
C LEU A 206 17.16 -11.52 -11.34
N ARG A 207 17.86 -11.30 -10.23
CA ARG A 207 17.26 -11.05 -8.92
C ARG A 207 18.01 -9.92 -8.24
N PHE A 208 17.28 -8.88 -7.85
CA PHE A 208 17.78 -7.80 -7.00
C PHE A 208 17.00 -7.81 -5.70
N ASP A 209 17.69 -8.04 -4.59
CA ASP A 209 17.10 -8.14 -3.25
C ASP A 209 17.53 -6.95 -2.38
N GLY A 210 16.79 -6.72 -1.29
CA GLY A 210 17.18 -5.72 -0.29
C GLY A 210 16.93 -4.27 -0.72
N HIS A 211 15.98 -4.03 -1.64
CA HIS A 211 15.55 -2.67 -1.96
C HIS A 211 14.57 -2.11 -0.92
N GLY A 212 14.44 -0.77 -0.92
CA GLY A 212 13.58 -0.06 0.03
C GLY A 212 14.31 0.31 1.32
N ARG A 213 13.73 1.20 2.12
CA ARG A 213 14.34 1.68 3.37
C ARG A 213 14.53 0.57 4.40
N GLU A 214 13.60 -0.39 4.40
CA GLU A 214 13.59 -1.55 5.30
C GLU A 214 14.26 -2.79 4.66
N HIS A 215 14.89 -2.64 3.49
CA HIS A 215 15.48 -3.75 2.72
C HIS A 215 14.49 -4.91 2.51
N ASP A 216 13.21 -4.59 2.32
CA ASP A 216 12.10 -5.53 2.32
C ASP A 216 11.51 -5.81 0.93
N LYS A 217 12.14 -5.25 -0.12
CA LYS A 217 11.70 -5.38 -1.51
C LYS A 217 12.69 -6.15 -2.35
N SER A 218 12.16 -6.87 -3.34
CA SER A 218 12.97 -7.48 -4.38
C SER A 218 12.31 -7.41 -5.75
N LEU A 219 13.16 -7.48 -6.77
CA LEU A 219 12.79 -7.58 -8.17
C LEU A 219 13.37 -8.87 -8.72
N GLN A 220 12.51 -9.72 -9.30
CA GLN A 220 12.90 -10.94 -9.98
C GLN A 220 12.40 -10.87 -11.41
N ILE A 221 13.24 -11.23 -12.37
CA ILE A 221 12.87 -11.26 -13.77
C ILE A 221 13.48 -12.49 -14.41
N GLU A 222 12.69 -13.19 -15.21
CA GLU A 222 13.11 -14.38 -15.94
C GLU A 222 12.59 -14.32 -17.37
N PHE A 223 13.43 -14.65 -18.35
CA PHE A 223 13.00 -14.80 -19.72
C PHE A 223 12.41 -16.20 -19.93
N GLN A 224 11.10 -16.27 -20.17
CA GLN A 224 10.31 -17.49 -20.37
C GLN A 224 9.95 -17.63 -21.86
N ASP A 225 10.90 -18.12 -22.66
CA ASP A 225 10.86 -18.42 -24.11
C ASP A 225 10.38 -17.31 -25.06
N SER A 226 9.23 -16.71 -24.79
CA SER A 226 8.52 -15.72 -25.59
C SER A 226 8.40 -14.34 -24.92
N HIS A 227 8.60 -14.26 -23.60
CA HIS A 227 8.39 -13.03 -22.84
C HIS A 227 9.24 -12.99 -21.57
N TYR A 228 9.40 -11.81 -21.00
CA TYR A 228 10.01 -11.62 -19.68
C TYR A 228 8.93 -11.67 -18.61
N TYR A 229 9.13 -12.45 -17.56
CA TYR A 229 8.24 -12.50 -16.42
C TYR A 229 8.80 -11.65 -15.29
N PHE A 230 8.24 -10.45 -15.10
CA PHE A 230 8.62 -9.54 -14.03
C PHE A 230 7.85 -9.86 -12.77
N ARG A 231 8.55 -9.91 -11.64
CA ARG A 231 7.95 -10.13 -10.32
C ARG A 231 8.55 -9.18 -9.28
N LEU A 232 7.74 -8.23 -8.82
CA LEU A 232 8.09 -7.33 -7.71
C LEU A 232 7.49 -7.88 -6.43
N ILE A 233 8.32 -7.99 -5.40
CA ILE A 233 7.97 -8.54 -4.10
C ILE A 233 8.27 -7.49 -3.04
N GLN A 234 7.38 -7.38 -2.05
CA GLN A 234 7.63 -6.64 -0.82
C GLN A 234 7.10 -7.48 0.36
N ARG A 235 7.86 -7.56 1.45
CA ARG A 235 7.48 -8.35 2.64
C ARG A 235 6.07 -7.98 3.13
N GLY A 236 5.22 -9.00 3.31
CA GLY A 236 3.84 -8.83 3.79
C GLY A 236 2.86 -8.25 2.77
N ARG A 237 3.23 -8.15 1.49
CA ARG A 237 2.35 -7.70 0.40
C ARG A 237 2.23 -8.76 -0.68
N ALA A 238 1.12 -8.77 -1.40
CA ALA A 238 0.97 -9.60 -2.60
C ALA A 238 2.04 -9.22 -3.63
N ALA A 239 2.66 -10.23 -4.24
CA ALA A 239 3.63 -10.00 -5.31
C ALA A 239 2.91 -9.43 -6.55
N VAL A 240 3.55 -8.47 -7.20
CA VAL A 240 3.10 -7.93 -8.49
C VAL A 240 3.84 -8.69 -9.56
N ALA A 241 3.12 -9.48 -10.36
CA ALA A 241 3.71 -10.27 -11.44
C ALA A 241 3.10 -9.86 -12.79
N VAL A 242 3.97 -9.55 -13.76
CA VAL A 242 3.56 -9.01 -15.07
C VAL A 242 4.38 -9.68 -16.17
N PRO A 243 3.75 -10.42 -17.10
CA PRO A 243 4.41 -10.84 -18.33
C PRO A 243 4.64 -9.62 -19.24
N VAL A 244 5.86 -9.45 -19.73
CA VAL A 244 6.30 -8.37 -20.60
C VAL A 244 6.76 -9.00 -21.92
N ARG A 245 6.01 -8.77 -23.00
CA ARG A 245 6.36 -9.29 -24.32
C ARG A 245 7.59 -8.55 -24.85
N ALA A 246 8.32 -9.18 -25.78
CA ALA A 246 9.50 -8.59 -26.39
C ALA A 246 9.24 -7.17 -26.95
N VAL A 247 8.10 -6.95 -27.61
CA VAL A 247 7.70 -5.63 -28.16
C VAL A 247 7.50 -4.56 -27.08
N ASP A 248 7.01 -4.96 -25.90
CA ASP A 248 6.78 -4.06 -24.77
C ASP A 248 8.09 -3.76 -24.02
N ALA A 249 9.13 -4.57 -24.21
CA ALA A 249 10.46 -4.38 -23.63
C ALA A 249 11.35 -3.37 -24.39
N ILE A 250 11.09 -3.14 -25.70
CA ILE A 250 11.85 -2.19 -26.53
C ILE A 250 11.92 -0.78 -25.90
N PRO A 251 10.80 -0.14 -25.48
CA PRO A 251 10.87 1.19 -24.85
C PRO A 251 11.63 1.15 -23.52
N PHE A 252 11.66 0.01 -22.82
CA PHE A 252 12.46 -0.15 -21.61
C PHE A 252 13.95 -0.16 -21.95
N GLN A 253 14.36 -0.97 -22.92
CA GLN A 253 15.74 -1.02 -23.38
C GLN A 253 16.23 0.37 -23.85
N SER A 254 15.42 1.08 -24.64
CA SER A 254 15.72 2.45 -25.08
C SER A 254 15.89 3.41 -23.90
N LEU A 255 15.03 3.30 -22.88
CA LEU A 255 15.13 4.13 -21.68
C LEU A 255 16.39 3.83 -20.86
N LEU A 256 16.82 2.58 -20.77
CA LEU A 256 18.08 2.19 -20.11
C LEU A 256 19.27 2.84 -20.82
N TYR A 257 19.35 2.73 -22.15
CA TYR A 257 20.39 3.42 -22.93
C TYR A 257 20.41 4.91 -22.65
N LYS A 258 19.24 5.56 -22.68
CA LYS A 258 19.12 7.00 -22.40
C LYS A 258 19.68 7.37 -21.02
N GLN A 259 19.35 6.62 -19.98
CA GLN A 259 19.82 6.92 -18.62
C GLN A 259 21.31 6.62 -18.44
N LEU A 260 21.81 5.51 -19.00
CA LEU A 260 23.22 5.15 -18.92
C LEU A 260 24.11 6.16 -19.64
N LEU A 261 23.74 6.58 -20.86
CA LEU A 261 24.48 7.58 -21.62
C LEU A 261 24.47 8.97 -20.97
N ARG A 262 23.41 9.31 -20.21
CA ARG A 262 23.40 10.54 -19.40
C ARG A 262 24.40 10.51 -18.25
N ASN A 263 24.73 9.33 -17.72
CA ASN A 263 25.79 9.19 -16.72
C ASN A 263 27.18 9.23 -17.37
N GLU A 264 27.31 8.71 -18.59
CA GLU A 264 28.58 8.52 -19.30
C GLU A 264 28.57 9.23 -20.67
N PRO A 265 28.57 10.58 -20.72
CA PRO A 265 28.35 11.35 -21.95
C PRO A 265 29.47 11.20 -23.00
N HIS A 266 30.59 10.56 -22.63
CA HIS A 266 31.71 10.26 -23.52
C HIS A 266 31.54 8.92 -24.25
N LEU A 267 30.55 8.10 -23.88
CA LEU A 267 30.26 6.83 -24.51
C LEU A 267 29.15 6.99 -25.56
N ASP A 268 29.13 6.08 -26.53
CA ASP A 268 28.02 5.87 -27.43
C ASP A 268 27.28 4.56 -27.09
N VAL A 269 26.20 4.27 -27.82
CA VAL A 269 25.42 3.04 -27.62
C VAL A 269 26.28 1.79 -27.83
N SER A 270 27.18 1.81 -28.81
CA SER A 270 28.02 0.66 -29.15
C SER A 270 29.01 0.30 -28.02
N ALA A 271 29.59 1.31 -27.37
CA ALA A 271 30.45 1.12 -26.21
C ALA A 271 29.68 0.53 -25.02
N VAL A 272 28.46 1.04 -24.74
CA VAL A 272 27.59 0.51 -23.69
C VAL A 272 27.20 -0.96 -23.98
N GLN A 273 26.89 -1.29 -25.23
CA GLN A 273 26.61 -2.65 -25.68
C GLN A 273 27.79 -3.60 -25.42
N ALA A 274 29.00 -3.18 -25.80
CA ALA A 274 30.22 -3.96 -25.63
C ALA A 274 30.58 -4.17 -24.16
N MET A 275 30.38 -3.15 -23.31
CA MET A 275 30.56 -3.28 -21.85
C MET A 275 29.54 -4.26 -21.24
N THR A 276 28.28 -4.13 -21.63
CA THR A 276 27.19 -4.99 -21.18
C THR A 276 27.39 -6.45 -21.61
N GLU A 277 27.88 -6.68 -22.82
CA GLU A 277 28.23 -8.01 -23.34
C GLU A 277 29.37 -8.66 -22.56
N ARG A 278 30.47 -7.92 -22.32
CA ARG A 278 31.59 -8.42 -21.50
C ARG A 278 31.14 -8.78 -20.08
N MET A 279 30.33 -7.93 -19.46
CA MET A 279 29.76 -8.20 -18.13
C MET A 279 28.89 -9.46 -18.15
N ALA A 280 27.99 -9.61 -19.12
CA ALA A 280 27.11 -10.77 -19.24
C ALA A 280 27.89 -12.09 -19.44
N ALA A 281 28.96 -12.06 -20.24
CA ALA A 281 29.85 -13.20 -20.44
C ALA A 281 30.50 -13.65 -19.12
N MET A 282 30.93 -12.70 -18.28
CA MET A 282 31.51 -13.02 -16.96
C MET A 282 30.50 -13.56 -15.95
N MET A 283 29.22 -13.21 -16.07
CA MET A 283 28.14 -13.71 -15.20
C MET A 283 27.66 -15.12 -15.55
N SER A 284 28.05 -15.62 -16.74
CA SER A 284 27.61 -16.91 -17.27
C SER A 284 28.63 -18.04 -17.04
N VAL A 285 29.75 -17.73 -16.39
CA VAL A 285 30.79 -18.67 -15.94
C VAL A 285 30.52 -19.08 -14.51
#